data_AF-A0A2R6H5T4-F1
#
_entry.id   AF-A0A2R6H5T4-F1
#
_cell.length_a   1.000
_cell.length_b   1.000
_cell.length_c   1.000
_cell.angle_alpha   90.00
_cell.angle_beta   90.00
_cell.angle_gamma   90.00
#
_symmetry.space_group_name_H-M   'P 1'
#
loop_
_entity.id
_entity.type
_entity.pdbx_description
1 polymer ?
#
loop_
_entity_poly.entity_id
_entity_poly.type
_entity_poly.pdbx_seq_one_letter_code
_entity_poly.pdbx_strand_id
1 'polypeptide(L)'
;MSEPHVRGRRISIRQLHALVESGADPQAVADRYDLDVADVYHALAYYHDHPVEMRGVEEDREAAMADFRETIDRPEGVDPDTA
;
A
#
# COMPACT_ATOMS: atom_id res chain seq x y z
N MET A 1 -8.18 8.29 6.27
CA MET A 1 -7.18 8.70 7.29
C MET A 1 -5.77 8.67 6.68
N SER A 2 -4.74 9.15 7.38
CA SER A 2 -3.35 8.92 6.91
C SER A 2 -2.98 7.48 7.23
N GLU A 3 -2.63 6.67 6.21
CA GLU A 3 -2.13 5.31 6.43
C GLU A 3 -0.88 5.31 7.36
N PRO A 4 -0.57 4.22 8.07
CA PRO A 4 0.73 4.04 8.71
C PRO A 4 1.85 3.98 7.67
N HIS A 5 2.97 4.64 7.96
CA HIS A 5 4.13 4.68 7.06
C HIS A 5 5.43 4.36 7.80
N VAL A 6 6.42 3.86 7.05
CA VAL A 6 7.80 3.76 7.55
C VAL A 6 8.29 5.16 7.95
N ARG A 7 8.93 5.26 9.13
CA ARG A 7 9.35 6.55 9.70
C ARG A 7 10.25 7.30 8.72
N GLY A 8 9.92 8.56 8.44
CA GLY A 8 10.69 9.41 7.53
C GLY A 8 10.53 9.07 6.04
N ARG A 9 9.62 8.15 5.71
CA ARG A 9 9.35 7.71 4.33
C ARG A 9 7.85 7.86 4.05
N ARG A 10 7.50 8.05 2.78
CA ARG A 10 6.10 8.05 2.31
C ARG A 10 5.68 6.68 1.76
N ILE A 11 6.17 5.62 2.39
CA ILE A 11 5.92 4.24 2.00
C ILE A 11 5.04 3.61 3.07
N SER A 12 3.84 3.21 2.69
CA SER A 12 2.88 2.71 3.67
C SER A 12 3.19 1.27 4.09
N ILE A 13 2.83 0.94 5.33
CA ILE A 13 2.99 -0.41 5.88
C ILE A 13 2.20 -1.42 5.03
N ARG A 14 0.99 -1.03 4.61
CA ARG A 14 0.13 -1.80 3.71
C ARG A 14 0.83 -2.13 2.38
N GLN A 15 1.49 -1.15 1.76
CA GLN A 15 2.20 -1.35 0.49
C GLN A 15 3.34 -2.37 0.64
N LEU A 16 4.13 -2.29 1.72
CA LEU A 16 5.22 -3.23 1.97
C LEU A 16 4.68 -4.65 2.20
N HIS A 17 3.61 -4.79 2.99
CA HIS A 17 2.92 -6.06 3.18
C HIS A 17 2.44 -6.64 1.85
N ALA A 18 1.72 -5.86 1.04
CA ALA A 18 1.18 -6.32 -0.25
C ALA A 18 2.27 -6.81 -1.22
N LEU A 19 3.42 -6.14 -1.26
CA LEU A 19 4.54 -6.56 -2.10
C LEU A 19 5.13 -7.89 -1.65
N VAL A 20 5.41 -8.05 -0.35
CA VAL A 20 5.98 -9.28 0.18
C VAL A 20 4.99 -10.44 0.07
N GLU A 21 3.71 -10.20 0.35
CA GLU A 21 2.65 -11.19 0.18
C GLU A 21 2.49 -11.63 -1.28
N SER A 22 2.77 -10.75 -2.26
CA SER A 22 2.81 -11.09 -3.68
C SER A 22 4.05 -11.92 -4.10
N GLY A 23 4.92 -12.27 -3.15
CA GLY A 23 6.12 -13.07 -3.36
C GLY A 23 7.40 -12.26 -3.55
N ALA A 24 7.38 -10.95 -3.32
CA ALA A 24 8.61 -10.16 -3.35
C ALA A 24 9.49 -10.50 -2.13
N ASP A 25 10.78 -10.73 -2.37
CA ASP A 25 11.75 -10.91 -1.30
C ASP A 25 11.92 -9.59 -0.50
N PRO A 26 11.91 -9.62 0.86
CA PRO A 26 12.04 -8.42 1.68
C PRO A 26 13.31 -7.60 1.42
N GLN A 27 14.45 -8.24 1.12
CA GLN A 27 15.68 -7.53 0.76
C GLN A 27 15.51 -6.81 -0.58
N ALA A 28 14.91 -7.45 -1.57
CA ALA A 28 14.64 -6.81 -2.86
C ALA A 28 13.67 -5.62 -2.74
N VAL A 29 12.68 -5.69 -1.84
CA VAL A 29 11.79 -4.56 -1.52
C VAL A 29 12.59 -3.43 -0.86
N ALA A 30 13.45 -3.75 0.10
CA ALA A 30 14.30 -2.77 0.78
C ALA A 30 15.19 -2.02 -0.23
N ASP A 31 15.88 -2.76 -1.09
CA ASP A 31 16.77 -2.19 -2.12
C ASP A 31 16.00 -1.29 -3.09
N ARG A 32 14.80 -1.71 -3.53
CA ARG A 32 13.95 -0.92 -4.45
C ARG A 32 13.55 0.43 -3.88
N TYR A 33 13.31 0.49 -2.58
CA TYR A 33 12.77 1.66 -1.91
C TYR A 33 13.80 2.42 -1.05
N ASP A 34 15.08 2.01 -1.14
CA ASP A 34 16.18 2.56 -0.33
C ASP A 34 15.85 2.49 1.17
N LEU A 35 15.32 1.35 1.64
CA LEU A 35 14.99 1.12 3.04
C LEU A 35 16.05 0.23 3.70
N ASP A 36 16.16 0.31 5.02
CA ASP A 36 16.79 -0.77 5.77
C ASP A 36 15.87 -2.00 5.71
N VAL A 37 16.44 -3.19 5.53
CA VAL A 37 15.65 -4.43 5.52
C VAL A 37 14.94 -4.66 6.86
N ALA A 38 15.50 -4.16 7.97
CA ALA A 38 14.85 -4.17 9.27
C ALA A 38 13.56 -3.33 9.27
N ASP A 39 13.52 -2.19 8.56
CA ASP A 39 12.30 -1.38 8.44
C ASP A 39 11.20 -2.14 7.69
N VAL A 40 11.56 -2.96 6.69
CA VAL A 40 10.61 -3.84 5.99
C VAL A 40 10.04 -4.88 6.95
N TYR A 41 10.88 -5.58 7.71
CA TYR A 41 10.39 -6.55 8.70
C TYR A 41 9.59 -5.91 9.84
N HIS A 42 9.97 -4.72 10.30
CA HIS A 42 9.19 -3.95 11.27
C HIS A 42 7.81 -3.57 10.71
N ALA A 43 7.72 -3.23 9.42
CA ALA A 43 6.45 -2.97 8.78
C ALA A 43 5.57 -4.23 8.73
N LEU A 44 6.14 -5.38 8.34
CA LEU A 44 5.40 -6.64 8.32
C LEU A 44 4.90 -7.03 9.72
N ALA A 45 5.74 -6.90 10.75
CA ALA A 45 5.34 -7.12 12.14
C ALA A 45 4.21 -6.17 12.56
N TYR A 46 4.34 -4.87 12.26
CA TYR A 46 3.31 -3.89 12.55
C TYR A 46 1.97 -4.26 11.90
N TYR A 47 1.98 -4.66 10.63
CA TYR A 47 0.77 -5.05 9.89
C TYR A 47 0.01 -6.17 10.61
N HIS A 48 0.73 -7.22 11.02
CA HIS A 48 0.12 -8.38 11.68
C HIS A 48 -0.30 -8.10 13.13
N ASP A 49 0.40 -7.19 13.82
CA ASP A 49 0.06 -6.77 15.19
C ASP A 49 -1.14 -5.82 15.25
N HIS A 50 -1.50 -5.15 14.14
CA HIS A 50 -2.55 -4.14 14.09
C HIS A 50 -3.68 -4.47 13.08
N PRO A 51 -4.31 -5.66 13.13
CA PRO A 51 -5.23 -6.10 12.07
C PRO A 51 -6.52 -5.26 11.97
N VAL A 52 -6.98 -4.62 13.06
CA VAL A 52 -8.16 -3.74 13.02
C VAL A 52 -7.83 -2.44 12.30
N GLU A 53 -6.69 -1.82 12.61
CA GLU A 53 -6.22 -0.59 11.95
C GLU A 53 -5.98 -0.85 10.47
N MET A 54 -5.30 -1.95 10.13
CA MET A 54 -5.02 -2.30 8.74
C MET A 54 -6.30 -2.55 7.93
N ARG A 55 -7.35 -3.15 8.50
CA ARG A 55 -8.65 -3.26 7.83
C ARG A 55 -9.28 -1.90 7.54
N GLY A 56 -9.27 -0.98 8.51
CA GLY A 56 -9.77 0.37 8.31
C GLY A 56 -8.98 1.13 7.23
N VAL A 57 -7.67 0.92 7.16
CA VAL A 57 -6.83 1.48 6.08
C VAL A 57 -7.23 0.94 4.70
N GLU A 58 -7.48 -0.36 4.58
CA GLU A 58 -7.94 -0.95 3.30
C GLU A 58 -9.31 -0.39 2.90
N GLU A 59 -10.27 -0.33 3.83
CA GLU A 59 -11.62 0.21 3.60
C GLU A 59 -11.59 1.69 3.18
N ASP A 60 -10.81 2.52 3.88
CA ASP A 60 -10.61 3.94 3.57
C ASP A 60 -10.05 4.11 2.14
N ARG A 61 -9.11 3.24 1.76
CA ARG A 61 -8.46 3.29 0.45
C ARG A 61 -9.41 2.85 -0.66
N GLU A 62 -10.18 1.78 -0.45
CA GLU A 62 -11.19 1.33 -1.40
C GLU A 62 -12.24 2.41 -1.63
N ALA A 63 -12.72 3.04 -0.58
CA ALA A 63 -13.67 4.16 -0.66
C ALA A 63 -13.08 5.34 -1.44
N ALA A 64 -11.86 5.76 -1.13
CA ALA A 64 -11.18 6.84 -1.85
C ALA A 64 -10.95 6.51 -3.33
N MET A 65 -10.62 5.27 -3.66
CA MET A 65 -10.44 4.85 -5.06
C MET A 65 -11.76 4.81 -5.82
N ALA A 66 -12.85 4.39 -5.17
CA ALA A 66 -14.18 4.38 -5.76
C ALA A 66 -14.68 5.81 -6.06
N ASP A 67 -14.56 6.71 -5.09
CA ASP A 67 -14.90 8.14 -5.25
C ASP A 67 -14.07 8.80 -6.36
N PHE A 68 -12.76 8.52 -6.40
CA PHE A 68 -11.89 9.00 -7.47
C PHE A 68 -12.31 8.46 -8.84
N ARG A 69 -12.67 7.17 -8.95
CA ARG A 69 -13.13 6.58 -10.21
C ARG A 69 -14.40 7.23 -10.76
N GLU A 70 -15.30 7.68 -9.88
CA GLU A 70 -16.55 8.36 -10.24
C GLU A 70 -16.30 9.80 -10.71
N THR A 71 -15.30 10.47 -10.13
CA THR A 71 -15.08 11.91 -10.32
C THR A 71 -14.08 12.26 -11.43
N ILE A 72 -13.22 11.32 -11.86
CA ILE A 72 -12.25 11.61 -12.92
C ILE A 72 -12.87 11.71 -14.32
N ASP A 73 -12.53 12.78 -15.04
CA ASP A 73 -12.80 12.93 -16.46
C ASP A 73 -11.80 12.08 -17.27
N ARG A 74 -12.31 11.14 -18.06
CA ARG A 74 -11.49 10.21 -18.86
C ARG A 74 -11.63 10.55 -20.35
N PRO A 75 -10.52 10.58 -21.10
CA PRO A 75 -10.58 10.73 -22.54
C PRO A 75 -11.31 9.55 -23.19
N GLU A 76 -11.98 9.82 -24.31
CA GLU A 76 -12.75 8.81 -25.05
C GLU A 76 -11.89 7.59 -25.42
N GLY A 77 -12.41 6.39 -25.17
CA GLY A 77 -11.74 5.12 -25.48
C GLY A 77 -10.74 4.62 -24.43
N VAL A 78 -10.61 5.27 -23.28
CA VAL A 78 -9.75 4.82 -22.17
C VAL A 78 -10.60 4.34 -20.99
N ASP A 79 -10.74 3.02 -20.85
CA ASP A 79 -11.40 2.37 -19.71
C ASP A 79 -10.41 1.45 -18.97
N PRO A 80 -10.12 1.70 -17.67
CA PRO A 80 -9.16 0.92 -16.90
C PRO A 80 -9.62 -0.51 -16.58
N ASP A 81 -10.91 -0.83 -16.71
CA ASP A 81 -11.47 -2.14 -16.36
C ASP A 81 -11.67 -3.02 -17.62
N THR A 82 -11.24 -2.56 -18.80
CA THR A 82 -11.34 -3.28 -20.09
C THR A 82 -10.05 -4.01 -20.49
N ALA A 83 -9.06 -4.13 -19.60
CA ALA A 83 -7.75 -4.73 -19.86
C ALA A 83 -7.74 -6.27 -19.80
#